data_AF-D8M8T5-F1
#
_entry.id   AF-D8M8T5-F1
#
_cell.length_a   1.000
_cell.length_b   1.000
_cell.length_c   1.000
_cell.angle_alpha   90.00
_cell.angle_beta   90.00
_cell.angle_gamma   90.00
#
_symmetry.space_group_name_H-M   'P 1'
#
loop_
_entity.id
_entity.type
_entity.pdbx_description
1 polymer ?
#
loop_
_entity_poly.entity_id
_entity_poly.type
_entity_poly.pdbx_seq_one_letter_code
_entity_poly.pdbx_strand_id
1 'polypeptide(L)'
;MLIVIIRDMLDVLNSICDESYEVFDKILRTDFFDAESFRSIVKNTVVLTNLDHKLTEGQQVLVDKIPGTISVKDMHRTITFVTYMDDENVELIHNLERRSREIDIGRLLKILAGTDNYRGISEILDLLCLFPSEVSARIVNYLYNLPRNGFHETLALLKYHLEQLEKDHNNPDNIYLFFEHYYNNQWLDHERKPDECMLEVIRSGDKVTCVRGKAYLRSGHLLYDGCYYKRQYHGRGRLYSENQDCYEGMFEQGKKEGTFFLYNERLRLREDHFVDDKLNGRSTEFFNDGKIRSKSEYIAGKKQGPAEIRNGMGGLIFKGSYVNNMKTGTAYEFLGPNVARLCQYNMGNREEKDLVYVALDYEDSPLHPKYDKKYYDLQNVVSIRSACDQIFMKADNPHQTVRIYVDQEVFQAMQRFEARRGYFLLSSVESIQVLCLYGNGNGLGVGPIDFESVSWLCQRLNMLNKLYLSDLRINNLFRTDLKIAAVSALILHNCYFENANFIESVTASGSLNEVVLDHCTGFEVLRFSKYFTKMIRDFTLKGLESWKGLSDRLLRFLKAGSGAE
;
A
#
# COMPACT_ATOMS: atom_id res chain seq x y z
N MET A 1 -14.33 7.80 -38.81
CA MET A 1 -15.34 8.73 -39.36
C MET A 1 -16.74 8.30 -38.98
N LEU A 2 -17.23 7.15 -39.45
CA LEU A 2 -18.56 6.61 -39.07
C LEU A 2 -18.76 6.47 -37.55
N ILE A 3 -17.75 5.98 -36.83
CA ILE A 3 -17.79 5.82 -35.35
C ILE A 3 -17.88 7.17 -34.62
N VAL A 4 -17.24 8.21 -35.14
CA VAL A 4 -17.30 9.56 -34.54
C VAL A 4 -18.68 10.17 -34.78
N ILE A 5 -19.22 10.01 -35.99
CA ILE A 5 -20.58 10.43 -36.33
C ILE A 5 -21.60 9.69 -35.45
N ILE A 6 -21.49 8.36 -35.32
CA ILE A 6 -22.39 7.56 -34.47
C ILE A 6 -22.25 7.93 -32.98
N ARG A 7 -21.05 8.24 -32.50
CA ARG A 7 -20.85 8.67 -31.11
C ARG A 7 -21.44 10.05 -30.86
N ASP A 8 -21.14 11.02 -31.72
CA ASP A 8 -21.72 12.36 -31.67
C ASP A 8 -23.25 12.27 -31.76
N MET A 9 -23.79 11.41 -32.63
CA MET A 9 -25.23 11.10 -32.70
C MET A 9 -25.74 10.53 -31.37
N LEU A 10 -25.13 9.49 -30.80
CA LEU A 10 -25.58 8.93 -29.52
C LEU A 10 -25.52 9.94 -28.38
N ASP A 11 -24.50 10.81 -28.35
CA ASP A 11 -24.38 11.90 -27.38
C ASP A 11 -25.50 12.95 -27.58
N VAL A 12 -25.85 13.27 -28.84
CA VAL A 12 -27.00 14.12 -29.21
C VAL A 12 -28.31 13.49 -28.74
N LEU A 13 -28.56 12.23 -29.10
CA LEU A 13 -29.80 11.52 -28.79
C LEU A 13 -29.98 11.41 -27.27
N ASN A 14 -28.92 11.05 -26.54
CA ASN A 14 -28.93 11.00 -25.06
C ASN A 14 -29.16 12.38 -24.42
N SER A 15 -28.68 13.47 -25.05
CA SER A 15 -28.89 14.83 -24.54
C SER A 15 -30.29 15.39 -24.79
N ILE A 16 -31.01 14.89 -25.80
CA ILE A 16 -32.34 15.35 -26.19
C ILE A 16 -33.46 14.52 -25.51
N CYS A 17 -33.17 13.27 -25.11
CA CYS A 17 -34.13 12.34 -24.53
C CYS A 17 -34.93 12.90 -23.33
N ASP A 18 -34.40 13.90 -22.62
CA ASP A 18 -35.06 14.48 -21.44
C ASP A 18 -35.85 15.77 -21.72
N GLU A 19 -35.74 16.41 -22.90
CA GLU A 19 -36.28 17.77 -23.10
C GLU A 19 -37.23 17.98 -24.30
N SER A 20 -37.09 17.29 -25.45
CA SER A 20 -38.02 17.50 -26.59
C SER A 20 -38.00 16.41 -27.66
N TYR A 21 -39.06 15.58 -27.71
CA TYR A 21 -39.28 14.57 -28.76
C TYR A 21 -39.41 15.18 -30.17
N GLU A 22 -39.85 16.43 -30.29
CA GLU A 22 -40.07 17.12 -31.57
C GLU A 22 -38.76 17.54 -32.26
N VAL A 23 -37.75 17.98 -31.50
CA VAL A 23 -36.40 18.28 -32.01
C VAL A 23 -35.80 17.03 -32.64
N PHE A 24 -35.94 15.91 -31.94
CA PHE A 24 -35.42 14.61 -32.31
C PHE A 24 -36.04 14.09 -33.61
N ASP A 25 -37.38 14.14 -33.72
CA ASP A 25 -38.11 13.68 -34.91
C ASP A 25 -37.77 14.51 -36.16
N LYS A 26 -37.57 15.83 -36.03
CA LYS A 26 -37.14 16.69 -37.14
C LYS A 26 -35.72 16.38 -37.62
N ILE A 27 -34.77 16.15 -36.70
CA ILE A 27 -33.39 15.81 -37.05
C ILE A 27 -33.34 14.45 -37.79
N LEU A 28 -34.11 13.45 -37.34
CA LEU A 28 -34.15 12.12 -37.97
C LEU A 28 -34.71 12.11 -39.39
N ARG A 29 -35.49 13.12 -39.77
CA ARG A 29 -36.11 13.24 -41.10
C ARG A 29 -35.31 14.06 -42.10
N THR A 30 -34.15 14.57 -41.69
CA THR A 30 -33.32 15.44 -42.52
C THR A 30 -32.07 14.68 -42.99
N ASP A 31 -31.82 14.66 -44.29
CA ASP A 31 -30.62 14.03 -44.86
C ASP A 31 -29.36 14.84 -44.54
N PHE A 32 -28.28 14.17 -44.19
CA PHE A 32 -26.96 14.77 -43.95
C PHE A 32 -25.85 13.87 -44.51
N PHE A 33 -24.72 14.48 -44.89
CA PHE A 33 -23.66 13.82 -45.65
C PHE A 33 -22.33 13.72 -44.88
N ASP A 34 -22.17 14.54 -43.83
CA ASP A 34 -20.99 14.60 -42.98
C ASP A 34 -21.35 15.16 -41.59
N ALA A 35 -20.36 15.21 -40.69
CA ALA A 35 -20.56 15.71 -39.34
C ALA A 35 -20.90 17.22 -39.29
N GLU A 36 -20.44 18.00 -40.26
CA GLU A 36 -20.59 19.45 -40.29
C GLU A 36 -22.00 19.87 -40.74
N SER A 37 -22.51 19.22 -41.79
CA SER A 37 -23.90 19.29 -42.24
C SER A 37 -24.88 18.81 -41.16
N PHE A 38 -24.56 17.70 -40.46
CA PHE A 38 -25.36 17.25 -39.32
C PHE A 38 -25.42 18.30 -38.19
N ARG A 39 -24.28 18.89 -37.81
CA ARG A 39 -24.21 19.94 -36.78
C ARG A 39 -24.98 21.19 -37.19
N SER A 40 -24.94 21.58 -38.46
CA SER A 40 -25.73 22.70 -38.99
C SER A 40 -27.24 22.42 -38.91
N ILE A 41 -27.67 21.21 -39.26
CA ILE A 41 -29.08 20.78 -39.13
C ILE A 41 -29.53 20.77 -37.67
N VAL A 42 -28.71 20.26 -36.76
CA VAL A 42 -29.01 20.29 -35.31
C VAL A 42 -29.12 21.73 -34.82
N LYS A 43 -28.17 22.60 -35.16
CA LYS A 43 -28.20 24.03 -34.78
C LYS A 43 -29.47 24.71 -35.29
N ASN A 44 -29.81 24.52 -36.56
CA ASN A 44 -31.02 25.09 -37.16
C ASN A 44 -32.29 24.51 -36.54
N THR A 45 -32.35 23.20 -36.30
CA THR A 45 -33.51 22.55 -35.68
C THR A 45 -33.74 23.04 -34.27
N VAL A 46 -32.68 23.14 -33.45
CA VAL A 46 -32.73 23.66 -32.08
C VAL A 46 -33.21 25.11 -32.03
N VAL A 47 -32.69 25.97 -32.91
CA VAL A 47 -33.17 27.34 -33.07
C VAL A 47 -34.67 27.33 -33.43
N LEU A 48 -35.06 26.49 -34.39
CA LEU A 48 -36.44 26.40 -34.88
C LEU A 48 -37.44 25.82 -33.87
N THR A 49 -36.99 25.08 -32.86
CA THR A 49 -37.84 24.49 -31.82
C THR A 49 -38.00 25.39 -30.60
N ASN A 50 -37.07 26.32 -30.38
CA ASN A 50 -37.17 27.34 -29.34
C ASN A 50 -37.93 28.61 -29.81
N LEU A 51 -38.56 28.55 -31.00
CA LEU A 51 -39.16 29.66 -31.74
C LEU A 51 -40.49 30.22 -31.21
N ASP A 52 -40.91 29.89 -29.99
CA ASP A 52 -42.03 30.65 -29.37
C ASP A 52 -41.69 32.15 -29.26
N HIS A 53 -40.39 32.50 -29.37
CA HIS A 53 -39.88 33.86 -29.55
C HIS A 53 -39.11 34.04 -30.87
N LYS A 54 -39.39 35.14 -31.59
CA LYS A 54 -38.60 35.58 -32.74
C LYS A 54 -37.31 36.25 -32.25
N LEU A 55 -36.15 35.71 -32.65
CA LEU A 55 -34.84 36.27 -32.30
C LEU A 55 -34.68 37.70 -32.82
N THR A 56 -34.07 38.56 -32.00
CA THR A 56 -33.61 39.88 -32.45
C THR A 56 -32.39 39.74 -33.37
N GLU A 57 -32.08 40.78 -34.15
CA GLU A 57 -30.91 40.76 -35.05
C GLU A 57 -29.60 40.54 -34.27
N GLY A 58 -29.47 41.15 -33.09
CA GLY A 58 -28.31 40.96 -32.20
C GLY A 58 -28.19 39.53 -31.68
N GLN A 59 -29.30 38.94 -31.23
CA GLN A 59 -29.31 37.54 -30.79
C GLN A 59 -28.94 36.58 -31.92
N GLN A 60 -29.44 36.81 -33.14
CA GLN A 60 -29.11 35.97 -34.30
C GLN A 60 -27.59 36.00 -34.61
N VAL A 61 -26.97 37.19 -34.56
CA VAL A 61 -25.52 37.34 -34.77
C VAL A 61 -24.72 36.56 -33.73
N LEU A 62 -25.17 36.51 -32.47
CA LEU A 62 -24.53 35.73 -31.42
C LEU A 62 -24.69 34.22 -31.63
N VAL A 63 -25.90 33.76 -32.00
CA VAL A 63 -26.16 32.35 -32.34
C VAL A 63 -25.24 31.89 -33.46
N ASP A 64 -25.05 32.71 -34.50
CA ASP A 64 -24.22 32.37 -35.65
C ASP A 64 -22.75 32.14 -35.27
N LYS A 65 -22.26 32.81 -34.22
CA LYS A 65 -20.89 32.69 -33.70
C LYS A 65 -20.63 31.45 -32.84
N ILE A 66 -21.67 30.72 -32.42
CA ILE A 66 -21.50 29.50 -31.61
C ILE A 66 -20.71 28.46 -32.41
N PRO A 67 -19.60 27.89 -31.87
CA PRO A 67 -18.71 27.01 -32.61
C PRO A 67 -19.39 25.67 -32.91
N GLY A 68 -19.28 25.17 -34.14
CA GLY A 68 -19.82 23.86 -34.51
C GLY A 68 -19.16 22.67 -33.78
N THR A 69 -18.02 22.88 -33.11
CA THR A 69 -17.32 21.84 -32.34
C THR A 69 -17.87 21.63 -30.93
N ILE A 70 -18.84 22.44 -30.49
CA ILE A 70 -19.46 22.33 -29.17
C ILE A 70 -20.32 21.05 -29.06
N SER A 71 -20.44 20.47 -27.86
CA SER A 71 -21.33 19.33 -27.63
C SER A 71 -22.79 19.76 -27.88
N VAL A 72 -23.65 18.83 -28.33
CA VAL A 72 -25.04 19.21 -28.65
C VAL A 72 -25.85 19.58 -27.42
N LYS A 73 -25.57 18.96 -26.26
CA LYS A 73 -26.12 19.38 -24.98
C LYS A 73 -25.79 20.84 -24.66
N ASP A 74 -24.52 21.22 -24.78
CA ASP A 74 -24.07 22.58 -24.54
C ASP A 74 -24.59 23.54 -25.63
N MET A 75 -24.75 23.05 -26.87
CA MET A 75 -25.33 23.81 -27.98
C MET A 75 -26.77 24.22 -27.68
N HIS A 76 -27.61 23.26 -27.27
CA HIS A 76 -29.00 23.53 -26.88
C HIS A 76 -29.04 24.56 -25.77
N ARG A 77 -28.32 24.30 -24.67
CA ARG A 77 -28.23 25.23 -23.52
C ARG A 77 -27.77 26.62 -23.93
N THR A 78 -26.75 26.72 -24.78
CA THR A 78 -26.19 28.01 -25.23
C THR A 78 -27.16 28.76 -26.14
N ILE A 79 -27.83 28.08 -27.07
CA ILE A 79 -28.82 28.71 -27.96
C ILE A 79 -30.04 29.16 -27.18
N THR A 80 -30.57 28.32 -26.29
CA THR A 80 -31.65 28.67 -25.37
C THR A 80 -31.25 29.89 -24.53
N PHE A 81 -30.05 29.88 -23.98
CA PHE A 81 -29.52 31.01 -23.20
C PHE A 81 -29.50 32.32 -23.98
N VAL A 82 -29.03 32.30 -25.23
CA VAL A 82 -29.01 33.48 -26.13
C VAL A 82 -30.43 33.90 -26.53
N THR A 83 -31.34 32.96 -26.75
CA THR A 83 -32.73 33.23 -27.17
C THR A 83 -33.49 34.03 -26.11
N TYR A 84 -33.26 33.73 -24.83
CA TYR A 84 -33.88 34.42 -23.70
C TYR A 84 -33.02 35.53 -23.09
N MET A 85 -31.90 35.89 -23.72
CA MET A 85 -31.02 36.97 -23.27
C MET A 85 -31.66 38.34 -23.57
N ASP A 86 -31.63 39.25 -22.60
CA ASP A 86 -32.08 40.64 -22.82
C ASP A 86 -31.13 41.43 -23.74
N ASP A 87 -31.65 42.50 -24.35
CA ASP A 87 -30.90 43.31 -25.31
C ASP A 87 -29.70 44.02 -24.65
N GLU A 88 -29.76 44.32 -23.34
CA GLU A 88 -28.66 44.93 -22.59
C GLU A 88 -27.43 44.01 -22.53
N ASN A 89 -27.61 42.73 -22.20
CA ASN A 89 -26.52 41.77 -22.18
C ASN A 89 -25.99 41.45 -23.59
N VAL A 90 -26.86 41.44 -24.60
CA VAL A 90 -26.45 41.31 -26.01
C VAL A 90 -25.52 42.47 -26.41
N GLU A 91 -25.89 43.70 -26.03
CA GLU A 91 -25.06 44.88 -26.30
C GLU A 91 -23.72 44.84 -25.54
N LEU A 92 -23.70 44.40 -24.29
CA LEU A 92 -22.46 44.23 -23.51
C LEU A 92 -21.49 43.25 -24.18
N ILE A 93 -21.98 42.11 -24.68
CA ILE A 93 -21.15 41.12 -25.39
C ILE A 93 -20.60 41.71 -26.69
N HIS A 94 -21.43 42.45 -27.45
CA HIS A 94 -20.97 43.12 -28.66
C HIS A 94 -19.92 44.20 -28.37
N ASN A 95 -20.05 44.93 -27.26
CA ASN A 95 -19.06 45.92 -26.85
C ASN A 95 -17.73 45.27 -26.47
N LEU A 96 -17.77 44.13 -25.77
CA LEU A 96 -16.57 43.33 -25.48
C LEU A 96 -15.89 42.87 -26.78
N GLU A 97 -16.66 42.36 -27.74
CA GLU A 97 -16.15 41.91 -29.04
C GLU A 97 -15.43 43.03 -29.80
N ARG A 98 -16.02 44.23 -29.84
CA ARG A 98 -15.43 45.40 -30.49
C ARG A 98 -14.09 45.78 -29.85
N ARG A 99 -14.00 45.65 -28.52
CA ARG A 99 -12.83 46.02 -27.73
C ARG A 99 -11.72 44.97 -27.78
N SER A 100 -12.07 43.69 -27.77
CA SER A 100 -11.12 42.57 -27.66
C SER A 100 -11.38 41.53 -28.77
N ARG A 101 -10.93 41.85 -29.98
CA ARG A 101 -11.15 41.03 -31.20
C ARG A 101 -10.56 39.62 -31.14
N GLU A 102 -9.68 39.36 -30.18
CA GLU A 102 -9.06 38.05 -29.99
C GLU A 102 -9.94 37.07 -29.20
N ILE A 103 -10.98 37.57 -28.51
CA ILE A 103 -11.90 36.73 -27.75
C ILE A 103 -12.84 36.02 -28.72
N ASP A 104 -12.84 34.69 -28.66
CA ASP A 104 -13.84 33.86 -29.33
C ASP A 104 -15.19 33.98 -28.60
N ILE A 105 -16.08 34.81 -29.14
CA ILE A 105 -17.41 35.06 -28.57
C ILE A 105 -18.24 33.78 -28.50
N GLY A 106 -18.09 32.86 -29.45
CA GLY A 106 -18.77 31.58 -29.41
C GLY A 106 -18.40 30.75 -28.17
N ARG A 107 -17.11 30.73 -27.83
CA ARG A 107 -16.62 30.07 -26.59
C ARG A 107 -17.09 30.79 -25.33
N LEU A 108 -17.07 32.12 -25.35
CA LEU A 108 -17.58 32.94 -24.24
C LEU A 108 -19.06 32.67 -23.98
N LEU A 109 -19.88 32.58 -25.02
CA LEU A 109 -21.31 32.29 -24.90
C LEU A 109 -21.57 30.94 -24.23
N LYS A 110 -20.80 29.90 -24.58
CA LYS A 110 -20.88 28.61 -23.85
C LYS A 110 -20.58 28.79 -22.36
N ILE A 111 -19.52 29.52 -22.04
CA ILE A 111 -19.12 29.74 -20.64
C ILE A 111 -20.26 30.43 -19.88
N LEU A 112 -20.79 31.53 -20.43
CA LEU A 112 -21.89 32.29 -19.83
C LEU A 112 -23.15 31.44 -19.68
N ALA A 113 -23.53 30.67 -20.71
CA ALA A 113 -24.66 29.74 -20.64
C ALA A 113 -24.48 28.67 -19.53
N GLY A 114 -23.24 28.33 -19.21
CA GLY A 114 -22.87 27.43 -18.10
C GLY A 114 -23.12 28.01 -16.70
N THR A 115 -23.24 29.35 -16.57
CA THR A 115 -23.25 30.04 -15.28
C THR A 115 -24.63 30.15 -14.61
N ASP A 116 -25.72 29.69 -15.23
CA ASP A 116 -27.10 29.64 -14.69
C ASP A 116 -27.69 30.95 -14.13
N ASN A 117 -26.97 32.08 -14.20
CA ASN A 117 -27.38 33.35 -13.59
C ASN A 117 -27.19 34.54 -14.54
N TYR A 118 -28.28 35.00 -15.16
CA TYR A 118 -28.29 36.15 -16.06
C TYR A 118 -27.81 37.46 -15.39
N ARG A 119 -28.01 37.64 -14.08
CA ARG A 119 -27.58 38.86 -13.37
C ARG A 119 -26.06 38.98 -13.22
N GLY A 120 -25.33 37.90 -13.42
CA GLY A 120 -23.89 37.83 -13.25
C GLY A 120 -23.07 38.11 -14.51
N ILE A 121 -23.73 38.23 -15.66
CA ILE A 121 -23.07 38.37 -16.96
C ILE A 121 -22.22 39.65 -17.00
N SER A 122 -22.79 40.79 -16.59
CA SER A 122 -22.09 42.07 -16.56
C SER A 122 -20.81 42.01 -15.74
N GLU A 123 -20.84 41.41 -14.54
CA GLU A 123 -19.66 41.28 -13.68
C GLU A 123 -18.54 40.45 -14.35
N ILE A 124 -18.88 39.36 -15.04
CA ILE A 124 -17.89 38.54 -15.77
C ILE A 124 -17.30 39.33 -16.94
N LEU A 125 -18.13 40.02 -17.72
CA LEU A 125 -17.71 40.80 -18.88
C LEU A 125 -16.85 42.01 -18.46
N ASP A 126 -17.21 42.67 -17.37
CA ASP A 126 -16.46 43.79 -16.78
C ASP A 126 -15.08 43.33 -16.31
N LEU A 127 -14.99 42.18 -15.61
CA LEU A 127 -13.71 41.61 -15.21
C LEU A 127 -12.84 41.25 -16.42
N LEU A 128 -13.41 40.63 -17.46
CA LEU A 128 -12.67 40.31 -18.69
C LEU A 128 -12.13 41.56 -19.40
N CYS A 129 -12.79 42.70 -19.25
CA CYS A 129 -12.38 44.00 -19.77
C CYS A 129 -11.21 44.64 -19.02
N LEU A 130 -10.87 44.17 -17.82
CA LEU A 130 -9.71 44.66 -17.05
C LEU A 130 -8.39 44.04 -17.52
N PHE A 131 -8.45 42.88 -18.19
CA PHE A 131 -7.28 42.22 -18.74
C PHE A 131 -6.90 42.77 -20.13
N PRO A 132 -5.61 42.70 -20.52
CA PRO A 132 -5.20 42.85 -21.91
C PRO A 132 -5.92 41.83 -22.80
N SER A 133 -6.28 42.22 -24.04
CA SER A 133 -7.09 41.39 -24.95
C SER A 133 -6.53 39.97 -25.16
N GLU A 134 -5.21 39.83 -25.28
CA GLU A 134 -4.51 38.53 -25.40
C GLU A 134 -4.70 37.64 -24.16
N VAL A 135 -4.69 38.24 -22.97
CA VAL A 135 -4.90 37.53 -21.70
C VAL A 135 -6.36 37.12 -21.57
N SER A 136 -7.31 38.02 -21.87
CA SER A 136 -8.74 37.72 -21.87
C SER A 136 -9.06 36.55 -22.80
N ALA A 137 -8.51 36.55 -24.01
CA ALA A 137 -8.70 35.48 -24.98
C ALA A 137 -8.17 34.12 -24.46
N ARG A 138 -7.00 34.11 -23.81
CA ARG A 138 -6.45 32.89 -23.19
C ARG A 138 -7.27 32.41 -21.99
N ILE A 139 -7.77 33.32 -21.15
CA ILE A 139 -8.67 32.99 -20.05
C ILE A 139 -9.96 32.36 -20.58
N VAL A 140 -10.57 32.95 -21.61
CA VAL A 140 -11.78 32.39 -22.25
C VAL A 140 -11.48 31.00 -22.83
N ASN A 141 -10.35 30.82 -23.50
CA ASN A 141 -9.95 29.50 -24.00
C ASN A 141 -9.70 28.49 -22.88
N TYR A 142 -9.14 28.92 -21.76
CA TYR A 142 -8.94 28.07 -20.59
C TYR A 142 -10.27 27.66 -19.97
N LEU A 143 -11.12 28.63 -19.64
CA LEU A 143 -12.47 28.41 -19.09
C LEU A 143 -13.30 27.50 -19.99
N TYR A 144 -13.28 27.71 -21.31
CA TYR A 144 -14.04 26.91 -22.26
C TYR A 144 -13.74 25.40 -22.17
N ASN A 145 -12.48 25.06 -21.88
CA ASN A 145 -11.99 23.68 -21.77
C ASN A 145 -12.22 23.03 -20.41
N LEU A 146 -12.67 23.79 -19.41
CA LEU A 146 -12.98 23.24 -18.09
C LEU A 146 -14.24 22.35 -18.16
N PRO A 147 -14.26 21.23 -17.42
CA PRO A 147 -15.39 20.29 -17.43
C PRO A 147 -16.65 20.85 -16.75
N ARG A 148 -16.52 21.84 -15.87
CA ARG A 148 -17.62 22.57 -15.22
C ARG A 148 -17.23 24.04 -15.03
N ASN A 149 -18.15 24.95 -15.34
CA ASN A 149 -18.01 26.39 -15.12
C ASN A 149 -19.31 26.93 -14.52
N GLY A 150 -19.39 27.05 -13.20
CA GLY A 150 -20.46 27.81 -12.56
C GLY A 150 -20.12 29.30 -12.47
N PHE A 151 -21.12 30.10 -12.10
CA PHE A 151 -20.96 31.56 -11.95
C PHE A 151 -19.88 31.92 -10.92
N HIS A 152 -19.95 31.34 -9.73
CA HIS A 152 -19.04 31.64 -8.62
C HIS A 152 -17.60 31.25 -8.95
N GLU A 153 -17.41 30.11 -9.59
CA GLU A 153 -16.12 29.57 -9.98
C GLU A 153 -15.45 30.45 -11.04
N THR A 154 -16.23 30.89 -12.03
CA THR A 154 -15.76 31.77 -13.10
C THR A 154 -15.30 33.12 -12.52
N LEU A 155 -16.08 33.71 -11.62
CA LEU A 155 -15.71 34.95 -10.94
C LEU A 155 -14.46 34.79 -10.06
N ALA A 156 -14.38 33.71 -9.28
CA ALA A 156 -13.25 33.47 -8.39
C ALA A 156 -11.94 33.37 -9.20
N LEU A 157 -11.97 32.66 -10.32
CA LEU A 157 -10.81 32.51 -11.19
C LEU A 157 -10.39 33.83 -11.84
N LEU A 158 -11.35 34.61 -12.34
CA LEU A 158 -11.09 35.93 -12.92
C LEU A 158 -10.47 36.88 -11.89
N LYS A 159 -11.08 36.98 -10.70
CA LYS A 159 -10.55 37.82 -9.61
C LYS A 159 -9.14 37.37 -9.20
N TYR A 160 -8.89 36.07 -9.11
CA TYR A 160 -7.57 35.53 -8.83
C TYR A 160 -6.52 35.97 -9.87
N HIS A 161 -6.80 35.79 -11.16
CA HIS A 161 -5.83 36.17 -12.20
C HIS A 161 -5.64 37.68 -12.28
N LEU A 162 -6.66 38.48 -11.95
CA LEU A 162 -6.54 39.92 -11.86
C LEU A 162 -5.61 40.31 -10.70
N GLU A 163 -5.80 39.72 -9.51
CA GLU A 163 -4.88 39.91 -8.36
C GLU A 163 -3.44 39.54 -8.71
N GLN A 164 -3.21 38.46 -9.47
CA GLN A 164 -1.86 38.07 -9.88
C GLN A 164 -1.29 39.07 -10.89
N LEU A 165 -2.09 39.50 -11.87
CA LEU A 165 -1.66 40.49 -12.86
C LEU A 165 -1.22 41.79 -12.18
N GLU A 166 -1.97 42.25 -11.19
CA GLU A 166 -1.65 43.45 -10.41
C GLU A 166 -0.34 43.29 -9.62
N LYS A 167 -0.13 42.12 -9.01
CA LYS A 167 1.12 41.80 -8.28
C LYS A 167 2.34 41.77 -9.18
N ASP A 168 2.18 41.32 -10.42
CA ASP A 168 3.25 41.21 -11.41
C ASP A 168 3.44 42.49 -12.23
N HIS A 169 3.01 43.65 -11.72
CA HIS A 169 3.10 44.95 -12.42
C HIS A 169 2.47 44.94 -13.81
N ASN A 170 1.36 44.23 -13.97
CA ASN A 170 0.67 44.01 -15.25
C ASN A 170 1.48 43.23 -16.29
N ASN A 171 2.47 42.43 -15.88
CA ASN A 171 3.14 41.48 -16.77
C ASN A 171 2.30 40.18 -16.87
N PRO A 172 1.83 39.80 -18.08
CA PRO A 172 1.01 38.61 -18.26
C PRO A 172 1.80 37.27 -18.27
N ASP A 173 3.13 37.29 -18.22
CA ASP A 173 3.98 36.10 -18.34
C ASP A 173 3.59 34.97 -17.37
N ASN A 174 3.37 35.29 -16.09
CA ASN A 174 3.01 34.29 -15.09
C ASN A 174 1.63 33.68 -15.34
N ILE A 175 0.69 34.47 -15.85
CA ILE A 175 -0.63 34.01 -16.26
C ILE A 175 -0.52 33.07 -17.46
N TYR A 176 0.37 33.38 -18.42
CA TYR A 176 0.63 32.49 -19.55
C TYR A 176 1.25 31.17 -19.11
N LEU A 177 2.25 31.21 -18.23
CA LEU A 177 2.88 30.01 -17.69
C LEU A 177 1.90 29.16 -16.89
N PHE A 178 1.00 29.79 -16.14
CA PHE A 178 -0.09 29.09 -15.46
C PHE A 178 -0.93 28.32 -16.47
N PHE A 179 -1.49 28.94 -17.52
CA PHE A 179 -2.36 28.22 -18.47
C PHE A 179 -1.65 27.20 -19.35
N GLU A 180 -0.37 27.40 -19.63
CA GLU A 180 0.42 26.49 -20.45
C GLU A 180 0.90 25.26 -19.68
N HIS A 181 1.33 25.44 -18.43
CA HIS A 181 1.97 24.37 -17.67
C HIS A 181 1.15 23.84 -16.50
N TYR A 182 0.26 24.62 -15.90
CA TYR A 182 -0.56 24.27 -14.73
C TYR A 182 -2.04 24.09 -15.12
N TYR A 183 -2.69 23.01 -14.68
CA TYR A 183 -4.03 22.66 -15.20
C TYR A 183 -5.06 22.19 -14.19
N ASN A 184 -4.71 22.14 -12.90
CA ASN A 184 -5.60 21.54 -11.91
C ASN A 184 -6.39 22.61 -11.16
N ASN A 185 -7.58 22.89 -11.70
CA ASN A 185 -8.58 23.80 -11.15
C ASN A 185 -9.41 23.20 -10.00
N GLN A 186 -8.82 22.30 -9.19
CA GLN A 186 -9.56 21.64 -8.11
C GLN A 186 -9.93 22.57 -6.95
N TRP A 187 -9.27 23.72 -6.83
CA TRP A 187 -9.60 24.71 -5.79
C TRP A 187 -10.96 25.38 -5.96
N LEU A 188 -11.63 25.17 -7.09
CA LEU A 188 -13.02 25.56 -7.26
C LEU A 188 -13.99 24.65 -6.49
N ASP A 189 -13.55 23.45 -6.10
CA ASP A 189 -14.35 22.48 -5.35
C ASP A 189 -14.13 22.54 -3.83
N HIS A 190 -13.18 23.35 -3.33
CA HIS A 190 -12.84 23.49 -1.91
C HIS A 190 -12.47 24.94 -1.53
N GLU A 191 -12.23 25.18 -0.23
CA GLU A 191 -11.71 26.47 0.23
C GLU A 191 -10.31 26.72 -0.36
N ARG A 192 -10.10 27.92 -0.92
CA ARG A 192 -8.83 28.37 -1.47
C ARG A 192 -7.71 28.29 -0.42
N LYS A 193 -6.63 27.63 -0.77
CA LYS A 193 -5.35 27.63 -0.04
C LYS A 193 -4.33 28.52 -0.76
N PRO A 194 -3.51 29.29 -0.02
CA PRO A 194 -2.52 30.19 -0.61
C PRO A 194 -1.50 29.51 -1.54
N ASP A 195 -1.31 28.20 -1.41
CA ASP A 195 -0.28 27.43 -2.09
C ASP A 195 -0.80 26.48 -3.19
N GLU A 196 -2.09 26.58 -3.55
CA GLU A 196 -2.73 25.82 -4.65
C GLU A 196 -2.26 26.19 -6.06
N CYS A 197 -1.56 27.31 -6.18
CA CYS A 197 -1.25 27.94 -7.44
C CYS A 197 0.18 27.61 -7.90
N MET A 198 0.58 28.22 -9.02
CA MET A 198 1.97 28.25 -9.43
C MET A 198 2.79 28.97 -8.34
N LEU A 199 3.67 28.21 -7.67
CA LEU A 199 4.54 28.68 -6.59
C LEU A 199 5.88 29.16 -7.12
N GLU A 200 6.41 28.49 -8.15
CA GLU A 200 7.74 28.73 -8.66
C GLU A 200 7.81 28.35 -10.15
N VAL A 201 8.52 29.15 -10.94
CA VAL A 201 8.84 28.83 -12.34
C VAL A 201 10.26 28.29 -12.40
N ILE A 202 10.44 27.08 -12.90
CA ILE A 202 11.75 26.45 -13.05
C ILE A 202 12.18 26.59 -14.51
N ARG A 203 13.38 27.14 -14.72
CA ARG A 203 13.93 27.44 -16.04
C ARG A 203 15.31 26.79 -16.23
N SER A 204 15.64 26.48 -17.48
CA SER A 204 16.99 26.12 -17.92
C SER A 204 17.38 27.11 -19.03
N GLY A 205 18.18 28.10 -18.67
CA GLY A 205 18.34 29.31 -19.50
C GLY A 205 17.01 30.05 -19.64
N ASP A 206 16.65 30.42 -20.86
CA ASP A 206 15.38 31.11 -21.17
C ASP A 206 14.18 30.15 -21.28
N LYS A 207 14.40 28.84 -21.28
CA LYS A 207 13.35 27.84 -21.47
C LYS A 207 12.74 27.44 -20.12
N VAL A 208 11.43 27.59 -19.98
CA VAL A 208 10.67 27.02 -18.86
C VAL A 208 10.66 25.50 -18.97
N THR A 209 11.21 24.82 -17.96
CA THR A 209 11.22 23.35 -17.87
C THR A 209 9.99 22.82 -17.17
N CYS A 210 9.51 23.52 -16.14
CA CYS A 210 8.27 23.21 -15.42
C CYS A 210 7.89 24.35 -14.48
N VAL A 211 6.68 24.28 -13.94
CA VAL A 211 6.21 25.13 -12.84
C VAL A 211 5.89 24.28 -11.63
N ARG A 212 6.25 24.74 -10.44
CA ARG A 212 5.93 24.06 -9.19
C ARG A 212 4.59 24.55 -8.66
N GLY A 213 3.78 23.66 -8.09
CA GLY A 213 2.57 24.05 -7.35
C GLY A 213 1.96 22.87 -6.61
N LYS A 214 0.87 23.13 -5.89
CA LYS A 214 0.15 22.10 -5.14
C LYS A 214 -1.29 21.92 -5.62
N ALA A 215 -1.72 20.68 -5.76
CA ALA A 215 -3.12 20.35 -6.00
C ALA A 215 -3.74 19.74 -4.75
N TYR A 216 -5.03 19.97 -4.56
CA TYR A 216 -5.80 19.53 -3.42
C TYR A 216 -7.09 18.86 -3.89
N LEU A 217 -7.52 17.82 -3.18
CA LEU A 217 -8.81 17.17 -3.39
C LEU A 217 -9.95 18.09 -2.96
N ARG A 218 -11.17 17.78 -3.42
CA ARG A 218 -12.41 18.46 -2.98
C ARG A 218 -12.62 18.47 -1.46
N SER A 219 -12.06 17.51 -0.74
CA SER A 219 -12.08 17.51 0.73
C SER A 219 -11.16 18.56 1.37
N GLY A 220 -10.32 19.22 0.59
CA GLY A 220 -9.23 20.08 1.07
C GLY A 220 -7.94 19.34 1.42
N HIS A 221 -7.87 18.02 1.21
CA HIS A 221 -6.64 17.25 1.43
C HIS A 221 -5.64 17.50 0.29
N LEU A 222 -4.36 17.68 0.62
CA LEU A 222 -3.30 17.79 -0.37
C LEU A 222 -3.28 16.53 -1.24
N LEU A 223 -3.35 16.70 -2.55
CA LEU A 223 -3.31 15.63 -3.55
C LEU A 223 -1.90 15.51 -4.13
N TYR A 224 -1.27 16.62 -4.47
CA TYR A 224 0.02 16.64 -5.12
C TYR A 224 0.83 17.87 -4.73
N ASP A 225 2.12 17.71 -4.49
CA ASP A 225 3.11 18.79 -4.36
C ASP A 225 4.28 18.46 -5.27
N GLY A 226 4.45 19.23 -6.34
CA GLY A 226 5.51 18.96 -7.30
C GLY A 226 5.46 19.84 -8.52
N CYS A 227 6.20 19.43 -9.54
CA CYS A 227 6.32 20.17 -10.78
C CYS A 227 5.28 19.73 -11.82
N TYR A 228 4.94 20.66 -12.69
CA TYR A 228 4.00 20.50 -13.79
C TYR A 228 4.63 21.00 -15.08
N TYR A 229 4.42 20.26 -16.17
CA TYR A 229 4.80 20.69 -17.51
C TYR A 229 3.70 20.31 -18.49
N LYS A 230 3.27 21.26 -19.32
CA LYS A 230 2.16 21.05 -20.27
C LYS A 230 0.97 20.38 -19.61
N ARG A 231 0.55 20.90 -18.45
CA ARG A 231 -0.68 20.49 -17.75
C ARG A 231 -0.62 19.11 -17.09
N GLN A 232 0.57 18.51 -17.03
CA GLN A 232 0.79 17.16 -16.50
C GLN A 232 1.84 17.18 -15.40
N TYR A 233 1.79 16.22 -14.47
CA TYR A 233 2.86 16.03 -13.49
C TYR A 233 4.19 15.78 -14.20
N HIS A 234 5.24 16.45 -13.73
CA HIS A 234 6.55 16.39 -14.33
C HIS A 234 7.64 16.55 -13.28
N GLY A 235 8.81 15.95 -13.50
CA GLY A 235 9.93 16.06 -12.58
C GLY A 235 9.62 15.44 -11.21
N ARG A 236 10.32 15.89 -10.17
CA ARG A 236 10.14 15.36 -8.82
C ARG A 236 8.82 15.87 -8.23
N GLY A 237 8.03 14.98 -7.66
CA GLY A 237 6.76 15.30 -7.01
C GLY A 237 6.37 14.31 -5.93
N ARG A 238 5.43 14.74 -5.08
CA ARG A 238 4.78 13.94 -4.04
C ARG A 238 3.30 13.85 -4.33
N LEU A 239 2.80 12.63 -4.47
CA LEU A 239 1.39 12.33 -4.65
C LEU A 239 0.83 11.75 -3.35
N TYR A 240 -0.20 12.36 -2.81
CA TYR A 240 -0.80 12.01 -1.53
C TYR A 240 -2.08 11.21 -1.73
N SER A 241 -2.27 10.19 -0.91
CA SER A 241 -3.51 9.42 -0.81
C SER A 241 -4.49 10.10 0.15
N GLU A 242 -5.75 9.63 0.17
CA GLU A 242 -6.75 10.11 1.12
C GLU A 242 -6.35 9.90 2.59
N ASN A 243 -5.53 8.88 2.87
CA ASN A 243 -5.01 8.58 4.20
C ASN A 243 -3.73 9.37 4.54
N GLN A 244 -3.35 10.36 3.71
CA GLN A 244 -2.15 11.18 3.83
C GLN A 244 -0.81 10.45 3.62
N ASP A 245 -0.81 9.16 3.30
CA ASP A 245 0.39 8.49 2.79
C ASP A 245 0.83 9.16 1.49
N CYS A 246 2.14 9.35 1.31
CA CYS A 246 2.70 10.01 0.13
C CYS A 246 3.61 9.10 -0.70
N TYR A 247 3.41 9.12 -2.01
CA TYR A 247 4.30 8.56 -3.03
C TYR A 247 5.19 9.67 -3.56
N GLU A 248 6.48 9.61 -3.26
CA GLU A 248 7.48 10.54 -3.78
C GLU A 248 8.31 9.89 -4.90
N GLY A 249 8.47 10.58 -6.03
CA GLY A 249 9.29 10.08 -7.14
C GLY A 249 9.32 11.03 -8.34
N MET A 250 9.73 10.52 -9.50
CA MET A 250 9.83 11.28 -10.75
C MET A 250 8.60 11.03 -11.63
N PHE A 251 8.05 12.11 -12.18
CA PHE A 251 6.95 12.06 -13.12
C PHE A 251 7.41 12.50 -14.50
N GLU A 252 6.96 11.79 -15.53
CA GLU A 252 7.16 12.15 -16.93
C GLU A 252 5.83 12.07 -17.67
N GLN A 253 5.42 13.17 -18.29
CA GLN A 253 4.15 13.29 -19.02
C GLN A 253 2.93 12.82 -18.20
N GLY A 254 2.92 13.15 -16.91
CA GLY A 254 1.85 12.78 -15.98
C GLY A 254 1.96 11.39 -15.39
N LYS A 255 2.92 10.57 -15.83
CA LYS A 255 3.10 9.18 -15.40
C LYS A 255 4.27 9.04 -14.44
N LYS A 256 4.20 8.08 -13.53
CA LYS A 256 5.31 7.65 -12.66
C LYS A 256 6.40 6.98 -13.49
N GLU A 257 7.63 7.46 -13.33
CA GLU A 257 8.82 6.93 -13.99
C GLU A 257 9.98 6.81 -12.99
N GLY A 258 10.72 5.70 -13.01
CA GLY A 258 11.85 5.46 -12.11
C GLY A 258 11.44 5.05 -10.69
N THR A 259 12.28 5.38 -9.71
CA THR A 259 12.11 4.95 -8.32
C THR A 259 11.12 5.85 -7.56
N PHE A 260 10.15 5.23 -6.92
CA PHE A 260 9.19 5.85 -6.03
C PHE A 260 9.29 5.31 -4.61
N PHE A 261 8.99 6.16 -3.66
CA PHE A 261 9.02 5.87 -2.24
C PHE A 261 7.66 6.16 -1.63
N LEU A 262 7.07 5.16 -0.99
CA LEU A 262 5.87 5.34 -0.19
C LEU A 262 6.27 5.67 1.25
N TYR A 263 5.76 6.78 1.76
CA TYR A 263 5.90 7.18 3.15
C TYR A 263 4.55 7.30 3.83
N ASN A 264 4.50 6.95 5.12
CA ASN A 264 3.46 7.37 6.04
C ASN A 264 4.12 8.25 7.11
N GLU A 265 3.63 9.48 7.30
CA GLU A 265 4.11 10.54 8.23
C GLU A 265 5.62 10.76 8.30
N ARG A 266 6.40 9.75 8.72
CA ARG A 266 7.86 9.73 8.84
C ARG A 266 8.53 8.43 8.39
N LEU A 267 7.77 7.36 8.18
CA LEU A 267 8.27 6.02 7.92
C LEU A 267 8.18 5.71 6.43
N ARG A 268 9.28 5.18 5.90
CA ARG A 268 9.34 4.64 4.54
C ARG A 268 8.73 3.24 4.56
N LEU A 269 7.59 3.08 3.92
CA LEU A 269 6.85 1.82 3.85
C LEU A 269 7.22 0.98 2.64
N ARG A 270 7.54 1.62 1.50
CA ARG A 270 7.84 0.92 0.25
C ARG A 270 8.83 1.68 -0.63
N GLU A 271 9.58 0.93 -1.43
CA GLU A 271 10.37 1.36 -2.57
C GLU A 271 9.88 0.61 -3.80
N ASP A 272 9.46 1.32 -4.83
CA ASP A 272 8.93 0.74 -6.06
C ASP A 272 9.63 1.34 -7.27
N HIS A 273 9.75 0.56 -8.35
CA HIS A 273 10.22 1.05 -9.64
C HIS A 273 9.06 1.06 -10.62
N PHE A 274 8.90 2.18 -11.33
CA PHE A 274 7.84 2.39 -12.31
C PHE A 274 8.43 2.68 -13.69
N VAL A 275 7.72 2.22 -14.72
CA VAL A 275 7.88 2.65 -16.11
C VAL A 275 6.47 2.84 -16.67
N ASP A 276 6.17 4.01 -17.22
CA ASP A 276 4.85 4.33 -17.77
C ASP A 276 3.68 4.01 -16.80
N ASP A 277 3.75 4.49 -15.55
CA ASP A 277 2.77 4.23 -14.47
C ASP A 277 2.64 2.77 -14.00
N LYS A 278 3.41 1.84 -14.55
CA LYS A 278 3.37 0.42 -14.18
C LYS A 278 4.59 0.03 -13.38
N LEU A 279 4.37 -0.74 -12.30
CA LEU A 279 5.46 -1.37 -11.57
C LEU A 279 6.32 -2.20 -12.53
N ASN A 280 7.60 -1.88 -12.61
CA ASN A 280 8.55 -2.50 -13.50
C ASN A 280 9.94 -2.45 -12.88
N GLY A 281 10.45 -3.60 -12.46
CA GLY A 281 11.65 -3.73 -11.63
C GLY A 281 11.32 -4.14 -10.19
N ARG A 282 12.22 -3.79 -9.28
CA ARG A 282 12.17 -4.25 -7.89
C ARG A 282 11.23 -3.40 -7.04
N SER A 283 10.40 -4.09 -6.26
CA SER A 283 9.60 -3.55 -5.16
C SER A 283 10.12 -4.09 -3.83
N THR A 284 10.37 -3.20 -2.87
CA THR A 284 10.80 -3.55 -1.50
C THR A 284 9.86 -2.91 -0.50
N GLU A 285 9.26 -3.71 0.38
CA GLU A 285 8.46 -3.22 1.50
C GLU A 285 9.25 -3.28 2.79
N PHE A 286 8.94 -2.37 3.70
CA PHE A 286 9.61 -2.24 4.99
C PHE A 286 8.61 -2.37 6.13
N PHE A 287 9.09 -2.86 7.27
CA PHE A 287 8.43 -2.71 8.56
C PHE A 287 8.66 -1.30 9.12
N ASN A 288 7.92 -0.96 10.17
CA ASN A 288 8.03 0.34 10.83
C ASN A 288 9.43 0.59 11.44
N ASP A 289 10.19 -0.47 11.74
CA ASP A 289 11.57 -0.39 12.23
C ASP A 289 12.61 -0.27 11.08
N GLY A 290 12.17 -0.14 9.83
CA GLY A 290 13.01 -0.02 8.65
C GLY A 290 13.57 -1.34 8.12
N LYS A 291 13.33 -2.48 8.79
CA LYS A 291 13.74 -3.79 8.25
C LYS A 291 12.91 -4.14 7.02
N ILE A 292 13.51 -4.89 6.11
CA ILE A 292 12.82 -5.39 4.92
C ILE A 292 11.73 -6.38 5.33
N ARG A 293 10.50 -6.10 4.93
CA ARG A 293 9.34 -6.97 5.05
C ARG A 293 9.18 -7.88 3.85
N SER A 294 9.35 -7.36 2.65
CA SER A 294 9.25 -8.17 1.43
C SER A 294 10.09 -7.58 0.30
N LYS A 295 10.49 -8.43 -0.63
CA LYS A 295 11.02 -8.04 -1.94
C LYS A 295 10.30 -8.82 -3.01
N SER A 296 9.99 -8.17 -4.12
CA SER A 296 9.42 -8.82 -5.30
C SER A 296 9.87 -8.09 -6.55
N GLU A 297 9.97 -8.80 -7.66
CA GLU A 297 10.17 -8.21 -8.98
C GLU A 297 8.84 -8.12 -9.74
N TYR A 298 8.72 -7.07 -10.55
CA TYR A 298 7.54 -6.79 -11.36
C TYR A 298 7.94 -6.52 -12.81
N ILE A 299 7.09 -6.94 -13.75
CA ILE A 299 7.14 -6.52 -15.15
C ILE A 299 5.73 -6.07 -15.55
N ALA A 300 5.62 -4.84 -16.04
CA ALA A 300 4.36 -4.25 -16.51
C ALA A 300 3.18 -4.41 -15.52
N GLY A 301 3.44 -4.20 -14.23
CA GLY A 301 2.45 -4.25 -13.16
C GLY A 301 2.17 -5.64 -12.59
N LYS A 302 2.81 -6.71 -13.09
CA LYS A 302 2.63 -8.07 -12.60
C LYS A 302 3.90 -8.59 -11.92
N LYS A 303 3.76 -9.27 -10.78
CA LYS A 303 4.87 -9.96 -10.12
C LYS A 303 5.47 -10.99 -11.07
N GLN A 304 6.77 -10.91 -11.28
CA GLN A 304 7.53 -11.69 -12.23
C GLN A 304 8.97 -11.79 -11.75
N GLY A 305 9.45 -13.00 -11.46
CA GLY A 305 10.80 -13.23 -10.94
C GLY A 305 10.84 -13.56 -9.44
N PRO A 306 12.02 -13.48 -8.80
CA PRO A 306 12.22 -13.85 -7.41
C PRO A 306 11.43 -12.97 -6.44
N ALA A 307 11.00 -13.59 -5.35
CA ALA A 307 10.32 -12.91 -4.26
C ALA A 307 10.68 -13.55 -2.91
N GLU A 308 10.76 -12.70 -1.89
CA GLU A 308 10.93 -13.12 -0.50
C GLU A 308 10.06 -12.29 0.44
N ILE A 309 9.57 -12.93 1.50
CA ILE A 309 8.78 -12.31 2.56
C ILE A 309 9.45 -12.67 3.88
N ARG A 310 9.57 -11.69 4.78
CA ARG A 310 10.22 -11.81 6.08
C ARG A 310 9.24 -11.44 7.20
N ASN A 311 9.47 -11.97 8.39
CA ASN A 311 8.79 -11.54 9.61
C ASN A 311 9.50 -10.32 10.23
N GLY A 312 8.93 -9.72 11.28
CA GLY A 312 9.50 -8.54 11.96
C GLY A 312 10.86 -8.77 12.63
N MET A 313 11.25 -10.04 12.86
CA MET A 313 12.57 -10.40 13.37
C MET A 313 13.60 -10.59 12.25
N GLY A 314 13.18 -10.56 10.97
CA GLY A 314 14.05 -10.76 9.81
C GLY A 314 14.12 -12.20 9.28
N GLY A 315 13.46 -13.16 9.94
CA GLY A 315 13.37 -14.54 9.48
C GLY A 315 12.51 -14.67 8.23
N LEU A 316 12.86 -15.60 7.34
CA LEU A 316 12.08 -15.84 6.12
C LEU A 316 10.72 -16.45 6.48
N ILE A 317 9.68 -16.01 5.78
CA ILE A 317 8.34 -16.62 5.74
C ILE A 317 8.15 -17.33 4.40
N PHE A 318 8.64 -16.70 3.33
CA PHE A 318 8.53 -17.22 1.97
C PHE A 318 9.78 -16.85 1.17
N LYS A 319 10.26 -17.77 0.35
CA LYS A 319 11.22 -17.48 -0.72
C LYS A 319 10.89 -18.32 -1.95
N GLY A 320 10.71 -17.69 -3.10
CA GLY A 320 10.31 -18.38 -4.32
C GLY A 320 10.29 -17.44 -5.51
N SER A 321 9.50 -17.77 -6.53
CA SER A 321 9.36 -16.93 -7.72
C SER A 321 7.92 -16.84 -8.19
N TYR A 322 7.63 -15.80 -8.96
CA TYR A 322 6.33 -15.53 -9.57
C TYR A 322 6.45 -15.45 -11.09
N VAL A 323 5.39 -15.87 -11.78
CA VAL A 323 5.13 -15.55 -13.19
C VAL A 323 3.70 -15.06 -13.29
N ASN A 324 3.50 -13.85 -13.82
CA ASN A 324 2.17 -13.23 -13.96
C ASN A 324 1.33 -13.27 -12.66
N ASN A 325 1.90 -12.85 -11.53
CA ASN A 325 1.28 -12.91 -10.18
C ASN A 325 1.06 -14.31 -9.59
N MET A 326 1.38 -15.38 -10.32
CA MET A 326 1.22 -16.76 -9.84
C MET A 326 2.55 -17.29 -9.33
N LYS A 327 2.56 -17.91 -8.15
CA LYS A 327 3.76 -18.63 -7.64
C LYS A 327 4.16 -19.70 -8.66
N THR A 328 5.46 -19.85 -8.90
CA THR A 328 6.01 -20.85 -9.83
C THR A 328 7.37 -21.36 -9.39
N GLY A 329 7.75 -22.54 -9.87
CA GLY A 329 9.04 -23.16 -9.60
C GLY A 329 9.17 -23.65 -8.16
N THR A 330 10.41 -23.84 -7.73
CA THR A 330 10.72 -24.27 -6.37
C THR A 330 10.57 -23.10 -5.41
N ALA A 331 9.87 -23.32 -4.29
CA ALA A 331 9.67 -22.33 -3.25
C ALA A 331 9.82 -22.94 -1.86
N TYR A 332 10.17 -22.08 -0.91
CA TYR A 332 10.38 -22.41 0.50
C TYR A 332 9.35 -21.62 1.31
N GLU A 333 8.46 -22.34 1.99
CA GLU A 333 7.49 -21.75 2.92
C GLU A 333 7.94 -22.07 4.34
N PHE A 334 8.46 -21.06 5.03
CA PHE A 334 9.09 -21.24 6.33
C PHE A 334 8.05 -21.40 7.42
N LEU A 335 8.26 -22.42 8.24
CA LEU A 335 7.44 -22.70 9.42
C LEU A 335 8.03 -22.04 10.66
N GLY A 336 9.34 -21.78 10.64
CA GLY A 336 10.12 -21.09 11.67
C GLY A 336 11.48 -20.64 11.10
N PRO A 337 12.47 -20.30 11.94
CA PRO A 337 13.76 -19.80 11.46
C PRO A 337 14.50 -20.82 10.58
N ASN A 338 14.50 -22.11 10.94
CA ASN A 338 15.36 -23.12 10.30
C ASN A 338 14.60 -24.20 9.55
N VAL A 339 13.27 -24.19 9.54
CA VAL A 339 12.47 -25.23 8.88
C VAL A 339 11.56 -24.61 7.85
N ALA A 340 11.56 -25.19 6.65
CA ALA A 340 10.68 -24.78 5.57
C ALA A 340 10.08 -25.98 4.84
N ARG A 341 8.86 -25.81 4.33
CA ARG A 341 8.26 -26.70 3.35
C ARG A 341 8.90 -26.39 1.99
N LEU A 342 9.53 -27.40 1.40
CA LEU A 342 10.00 -27.36 0.03
C LEU A 342 8.82 -27.68 -0.89
N CYS A 343 8.32 -26.67 -1.58
CA CYS A 343 7.17 -26.76 -2.47
C CYS A 343 7.62 -26.62 -3.92
N GLN A 344 6.93 -27.33 -4.82
CA GLN A 344 6.96 -27.07 -6.25
C GLN A 344 5.64 -26.41 -6.65
N TYR A 345 5.73 -25.24 -7.26
CA TYR A 345 4.58 -24.53 -7.81
C TYR A 345 4.54 -24.64 -9.33
N ASN A 346 3.36 -24.97 -9.86
CA ASN A 346 3.08 -24.87 -11.28
C ASN A 346 1.88 -23.95 -11.49
N MET A 347 2.14 -22.69 -11.85
CA MET A 347 1.12 -21.65 -12.04
C MET A 347 0.12 -21.60 -10.88
N GLY A 348 0.62 -21.47 -9.64
CA GLY A 348 -0.17 -21.38 -8.42
C GLY A 348 -0.59 -22.71 -7.80
N ASN A 349 -0.61 -23.81 -8.55
CA ASN A 349 -0.86 -25.13 -7.97
C ASN A 349 0.34 -25.54 -7.11
N ARG A 350 0.09 -25.72 -5.81
CA ARG A 350 1.08 -26.08 -4.79
C ARG A 350 1.17 -27.60 -4.67
N GLU A 351 2.36 -28.14 -4.87
CA GLU A 351 2.70 -29.50 -4.47
C GLU A 351 3.82 -29.46 -3.45
N GLU A 352 3.59 -29.96 -2.25
CA GLU A 352 4.63 -30.09 -1.24
C GLU A 352 5.51 -31.30 -1.54
N LYS A 353 6.83 -31.08 -1.66
CA LYS A 353 7.79 -32.13 -2.00
C LYS A 353 8.46 -32.71 -0.76
N ASP A 354 8.89 -31.85 0.16
CA ASP A 354 9.57 -32.28 1.38
C ASP A 354 9.55 -31.21 2.49
N LEU A 355 9.98 -31.60 3.68
CA LEU A 355 10.40 -30.68 4.73
C LEU A 355 11.93 -30.57 4.71
N VAL A 356 12.43 -29.34 4.76
CA VAL A 356 13.87 -29.05 4.73
C VAL A 356 14.30 -28.26 5.96
N TYR A 357 15.53 -28.52 6.38
CA TYR A 357 16.26 -27.74 7.36
C TYR A 357 17.20 -26.76 6.66
N VAL A 358 17.14 -25.49 7.04
CA VAL A 358 18.01 -24.41 6.58
C VAL A 358 18.95 -24.05 7.73
N ALA A 359 20.25 -24.28 7.54
CA ALA A 359 21.22 -23.98 8.60
C ALA A 359 21.29 -22.46 8.86
N LEU A 360 21.31 -22.12 10.15
CA LEU A 360 21.33 -20.74 10.64
C LEU A 360 22.35 -20.61 11.77
N ASP A 361 23.05 -19.47 11.78
CA ASP A 361 23.91 -19.07 12.88
C ASP A 361 23.08 -18.40 14.00
N TYR A 362 23.63 -18.41 15.21
CA TYR A 362 23.00 -17.83 16.40
C TYR A 362 24.00 -16.91 17.09
N GLU A 363 23.50 -15.91 17.81
CA GLU A 363 24.31 -15.04 18.66
C GLU A 363 24.76 -15.79 19.94
N ASP A 364 25.37 -15.07 20.89
CA ASP A 364 25.92 -15.63 22.14
C ASP A 364 24.90 -16.44 22.97
N SER A 365 23.60 -16.21 22.73
CA SER A 365 22.49 -17.03 23.23
C SER A 365 21.84 -17.82 22.09
N PRO A 366 21.54 -19.12 22.30
CA PRO A 366 20.78 -19.88 21.31
C PRO A 366 19.39 -19.29 21.05
N LEU A 367 18.84 -18.44 21.90
CA LEU A 367 17.49 -17.88 21.70
C LEU A 367 17.42 -16.79 20.62
N HIS A 368 18.56 -16.28 20.13
CA HIS A 368 18.61 -15.16 19.20
C HIS A 368 19.19 -15.58 17.83
N PRO A 369 18.32 -15.91 16.86
CA PRO A 369 18.75 -16.30 15.51
C PRO A 369 19.41 -15.14 14.76
N LYS A 370 20.54 -15.40 14.11
CA LYS A 370 21.24 -14.42 13.27
C LYS A 370 20.97 -14.71 11.80
N TYR A 371 20.21 -13.82 11.17
CA TYR A 371 19.87 -13.93 9.75
C TYR A 371 20.93 -13.28 8.86
N ASP A 372 21.89 -14.09 8.40
CA ASP A 372 22.98 -13.63 7.54
C ASP A 372 22.67 -13.83 6.05
N LYS A 373 23.61 -13.46 5.17
CA LYS A 373 23.46 -13.62 3.73
C LYS A 373 23.33 -15.10 3.32
N LYS A 374 24.02 -16.02 4.00
CA LYS A 374 23.96 -17.47 3.67
C LYS A 374 22.57 -18.04 3.93
N TYR A 375 21.94 -17.59 5.01
CA TYR A 375 20.55 -17.91 5.31
C TYR A 375 19.60 -17.38 4.24
N TYR A 376 19.72 -16.09 3.90
CA TYR A 376 18.86 -15.49 2.88
C TYR A 376 19.07 -16.12 1.51
N ASP A 377 20.29 -16.51 1.16
CA ASP A 377 20.62 -17.16 -0.12
C ASP A 377 20.33 -18.67 -0.12
N LEU A 378 19.86 -19.25 0.99
CA LEU A 378 19.57 -20.68 1.15
C LEU A 378 20.77 -21.57 0.80
N GLN A 379 21.98 -21.20 1.22
CA GLN A 379 23.19 -21.95 0.85
C GLN A 379 23.28 -23.35 1.49
N ASN A 380 22.66 -23.54 2.65
CA ASN A 380 22.76 -24.77 3.45
C ASN A 380 21.37 -25.37 3.73
N VAL A 381 20.76 -25.96 2.70
CA VAL A 381 19.46 -26.62 2.80
C VAL A 381 19.66 -28.13 2.78
N VAL A 382 19.07 -28.84 3.74
CA VAL A 382 19.12 -30.32 3.80
C VAL A 382 17.71 -30.86 4.02
N SER A 383 17.32 -31.91 3.29
CA SER A 383 16.02 -32.57 3.51
C SER A 383 16.00 -33.21 4.91
N ILE A 384 14.96 -32.93 5.71
CA ILE A 384 14.83 -33.49 7.06
C ILE A 384 14.86 -35.03 7.02
N ARG A 385 14.27 -35.65 5.99
CA ARG A 385 14.29 -37.12 5.83
C ARG A 385 15.71 -37.68 5.72
N SER A 386 16.60 -36.97 5.02
CA SER A 386 18.02 -37.32 4.87
C SER A 386 18.90 -36.76 5.99
N ALA A 387 18.42 -35.72 6.66
CA ALA A 387 19.17 -34.94 7.62
C ALA A 387 18.88 -35.32 9.05
N CYS A 388 17.90 -36.16 9.39
CA CYS A 388 17.79 -36.65 10.77
C CYS A 388 19.16 -37.17 11.24
N ASP A 389 19.82 -37.99 10.41
CA ASP A 389 21.19 -38.43 10.68
C ASP A 389 22.16 -37.24 10.76
N GLN A 390 22.14 -36.25 9.86
CA GLN A 390 23.11 -35.12 9.87
C GLN A 390 22.88 -34.03 10.93
N ILE A 391 21.61 -33.74 11.28
CA ILE A 391 21.17 -32.84 12.35
C ILE A 391 21.65 -33.41 13.69
N PHE A 392 21.66 -34.74 13.82
CA PHE A 392 22.15 -35.45 15.00
C PHE A 392 23.63 -35.89 14.91
N MET A 393 24.24 -36.02 13.73
CA MET A 393 25.60 -36.58 13.51
C MET A 393 26.68 -35.61 13.02
N LYS A 394 26.42 -34.32 12.77
CA LYS A 394 27.52 -33.33 12.63
C LYS A 394 28.12 -32.98 14.01
N ALA A 395 28.61 -34.02 14.68
CA ALA A 395 29.05 -34.08 16.07
C ALA A 395 30.57 -34.24 16.18
N ASP A 396 31.36 -33.41 15.49
CA ASP A 396 32.81 -33.42 15.65
C ASP A 396 33.27 -32.65 16.91
N ASN A 397 32.34 -32.17 17.74
CA ASN A 397 32.66 -31.33 18.91
C ASN A 397 31.81 -31.70 20.14
N PRO A 398 32.40 -32.07 21.28
CA PRO A 398 31.68 -32.48 22.50
C PRO A 398 30.83 -31.39 23.16
N HIS A 399 30.80 -30.15 22.63
CA HIS A 399 29.94 -29.05 23.05
C HIS A 399 28.77 -28.77 22.08
N GLN A 400 28.34 -29.77 21.31
CA GLN A 400 27.37 -29.57 20.23
C GLN A 400 26.00 -29.10 20.73
N THR A 401 25.56 -27.96 20.19
CA THR A 401 24.21 -27.43 20.34
C THR A 401 23.36 -27.84 19.13
N VAL A 402 22.41 -28.76 19.35
CA VAL A 402 21.43 -29.17 18.35
C VAL A 402 20.21 -28.27 18.45
N ARG A 403 19.89 -27.60 17.33
CA ARG A 403 18.82 -26.60 17.27
C ARG A 403 17.75 -27.06 16.29
N ILE A 404 16.56 -27.35 16.83
CA ILE A 404 15.43 -27.91 16.09
C ILE A 404 14.26 -26.94 16.22
N TYR A 405 13.66 -26.57 15.10
CA TYR A 405 12.36 -25.93 15.13
C TYR A 405 11.30 -27.03 15.26
N VAL A 406 10.48 -26.98 16.31
CA VAL A 406 9.53 -28.04 16.66
C VAL A 406 8.14 -27.44 16.57
N ASP A 407 7.57 -27.45 15.38
CA ASP A 407 6.13 -27.42 15.26
C ASP A 407 5.57 -28.85 15.28
N GLN A 408 4.24 -28.96 15.29
CA GLN A 408 3.56 -30.24 15.30
C GLN A 408 3.90 -31.12 14.07
N GLU A 409 4.17 -30.52 12.91
CA GLU A 409 4.49 -31.26 11.69
C GLU A 409 5.90 -31.84 11.72
N VAL A 410 6.89 -31.05 12.14
CA VAL A 410 8.26 -31.52 12.37
C VAL A 410 8.27 -32.61 13.42
N PHE A 411 7.54 -32.41 14.52
CA PHE A 411 7.46 -33.40 15.56
C PHE A 411 6.84 -34.72 15.08
N GLN A 412 5.73 -34.67 14.34
CA GLN A 412 5.13 -35.85 13.70
C GLN A 412 6.06 -36.51 12.68
N ALA A 413 6.82 -35.72 11.91
CA ALA A 413 7.79 -36.23 10.95
C ALA A 413 8.90 -37.02 11.65
N MET A 414 9.42 -36.51 12.78
CA MET A 414 10.41 -37.20 13.60
C MET A 414 9.88 -38.53 14.15
N GLN A 415 8.64 -38.55 14.66
CA GLN A 415 8.00 -39.79 15.13
C GLN A 415 7.81 -40.82 14.02
N ARG A 416 7.35 -40.39 12.83
CA ARG A 416 7.19 -41.28 11.65
C ARG A 416 8.52 -41.84 11.16
N PHE A 417 9.60 -41.07 11.26
CA PHE A 417 10.94 -41.53 10.89
C PHE A 417 11.42 -42.66 11.80
N GLU A 418 11.29 -42.51 13.12
CA GLU A 418 11.68 -43.55 14.08
C GLU A 418 10.90 -44.85 13.86
N ALA A 419 9.59 -44.75 13.64
CA ALA A 419 8.73 -45.91 13.34
C ALA A 419 9.20 -46.72 12.13
N ARG A 420 10.00 -46.12 11.22
CA ARG A 420 10.53 -46.78 10.03
C ARG A 420 11.96 -47.31 10.18
N ARG A 421 12.82 -46.67 10.99
CA ARG A 421 14.25 -47.01 11.08
C ARG A 421 14.69 -47.75 12.35
N GLY A 422 13.85 -47.81 13.38
CA GLY A 422 14.29 -48.32 14.68
C GLY A 422 15.26 -47.35 15.38
N TYR A 423 15.59 -47.65 16.64
CA TYR A 423 16.16 -46.70 17.60
C TYR A 423 17.42 -45.96 17.13
N PHE A 424 17.44 -44.63 17.32
CA PHE A 424 18.67 -43.86 17.43
C PHE A 424 19.35 -44.22 18.76
N LEU A 425 20.52 -44.84 18.70
CA LEU A 425 21.43 -44.96 19.83
C LEU A 425 22.67 -44.15 19.49
N LEU A 426 22.71 -42.89 19.91
CA LEU A 426 23.96 -42.11 19.89
C LEU A 426 24.92 -42.76 20.89
N SER A 427 26.17 -42.97 20.48
CA SER A 427 27.22 -43.46 21.37
C SER A 427 27.55 -42.39 22.43
N SER A 428 28.14 -42.76 23.57
CA SER A 428 28.49 -41.78 24.63
C SER A 428 29.49 -40.69 24.19
N VAL A 429 30.12 -40.85 23.03
CA VAL A 429 31.07 -39.89 22.44
C VAL A 429 30.35 -38.86 21.56
N GLU A 430 29.12 -39.14 21.12
CA GLU A 430 28.28 -38.32 20.25
C GLU A 430 27.14 -37.61 21.02
N SER A 431 27.34 -37.36 22.32
CA SER A 431 26.30 -36.80 23.16
C SER A 431 25.98 -35.35 22.84
N ILE A 432 24.70 -35.08 22.61
CA ILE A 432 24.19 -33.72 22.44
C ILE A 432 24.19 -33.06 23.81
N GLN A 433 24.94 -31.97 23.99
CA GLN A 433 24.95 -31.25 25.28
C GLN A 433 23.84 -30.22 25.38
N VAL A 434 23.42 -29.62 24.27
CA VAL A 434 22.39 -28.58 24.27
C VAL A 434 21.34 -28.89 23.21
N LEU A 435 20.08 -28.94 23.61
CA LEU A 435 18.93 -29.02 22.70
C LEU A 435 18.15 -27.71 22.76
N CYS A 436 17.90 -27.09 21.62
CA CYS A 436 17.07 -25.90 21.52
C CYS A 436 15.84 -26.20 20.66
N LEU A 437 14.65 -26.02 21.22
CA LEU A 437 13.38 -26.15 20.53
C LEU A 437 12.72 -24.78 20.39
N TYR A 438 12.29 -24.44 19.18
CA TYR A 438 11.60 -23.19 18.89
C TYR A 438 10.21 -23.48 18.35
N GLY A 439 9.23 -22.66 18.76
CA GLY A 439 7.88 -22.64 18.22
C GLY A 439 7.55 -21.33 17.51
N ASN A 440 6.30 -21.22 17.05
CA ASN A 440 5.76 -19.98 16.50
C ASN A 440 4.97 -19.27 17.59
N GLY A 441 5.60 -18.35 18.31
CA GLY A 441 5.07 -17.64 19.48
C GLY A 441 3.85 -16.75 19.23
N ASN A 442 3.27 -16.77 18.02
CA ASN A 442 2.17 -15.89 17.62
C ASN A 442 0.77 -16.56 17.68
N GLY A 443 0.64 -17.78 18.21
CA GLY A 443 -0.66 -18.43 18.43
C GLY A 443 -1.48 -18.77 17.17
N LEU A 444 -1.03 -18.34 15.98
CA LEU A 444 -1.65 -18.60 14.69
C LEU A 444 -0.99 -19.83 14.05
N GLY A 445 -1.43 -21.02 14.45
CA GLY A 445 -1.29 -22.22 13.63
C GLY A 445 -0.59 -23.43 14.24
N VAL A 446 -0.01 -23.34 15.44
CA VAL A 446 0.58 -24.50 16.12
C VAL A 446 -0.26 -24.83 17.36
N GLY A 447 -0.85 -26.02 17.37
CA GLY A 447 -1.49 -26.56 18.56
C GLY A 447 -0.47 -26.77 19.68
N PRO A 448 -0.91 -26.85 20.95
CA PRO A 448 0.01 -27.08 22.05
C PRO A 448 0.79 -28.39 21.87
N ILE A 449 2.10 -28.34 22.10
CA ILE A 449 2.98 -29.51 22.13
C ILE A 449 2.89 -30.13 23.52
N ASP A 450 2.63 -31.42 23.59
CA ASP A 450 2.68 -32.15 24.85
C ASP A 450 4.13 -32.25 25.33
N PHE A 451 4.43 -31.86 26.55
CA PHE A 451 5.78 -31.97 27.09
C PHE A 451 6.26 -33.43 27.20
N GLU A 452 5.35 -34.41 27.26
CA GLU A 452 5.69 -35.83 27.16
C GLU A 452 6.43 -36.16 25.87
N SER A 453 6.04 -35.49 24.79
CA SER A 453 6.67 -35.62 23.48
C SER A 453 8.09 -35.07 23.47
N VAL A 454 8.34 -33.98 24.20
CA VAL A 454 9.68 -33.41 24.39
C VAL A 454 10.52 -34.30 25.29
N SER A 455 9.95 -34.81 26.39
CA SER A 455 10.60 -35.74 27.32
C SER A 455 11.06 -37.02 26.60
N TRP A 456 10.18 -37.57 25.76
CA TRP A 456 10.49 -38.70 24.90
C TRP A 456 11.69 -38.42 23.98
N LEU A 457 11.73 -37.26 23.33
CA LEU A 457 12.86 -36.87 22.47
C LEU A 457 14.15 -36.79 23.29
N CYS A 458 14.11 -36.14 24.46
CA CYS A 458 15.27 -35.99 25.32
C CYS A 458 15.86 -37.33 25.80
N GLN A 459 15.02 -38.32 26.09
CA GLN A 459 15.46 -39.67 26.48
C GLN A 459 16.22 -40.37 25.35
N ARG A 460 15.83 -40.14 24.09
CA ARG A 460 16.45 -40.76 22.91
C ARG A 460 17.77 -40.12 22.53
N LEU A 461 17.94 -38.84 22.80
CA LEU A 461 19.15 -38.10 22.44
C LEU A 461 20.34 -38.37 23.38
N ASN A 462 20.10 -38.90 24.59
CA ASN A 462 21.08 -39.29 25.61
C ASN A 462 22.05 -38.15 26.04
N MET A 463 22.33 -38.04 27.34
CA MET A 463 23.33 -37.08 27.90
C MET A 463 23.16 -35.58 27.55
N LEU A 464 21.91 -35.09 27.49
CA LEU A 464 21.59 -33.66 27.34
C LEU A 464 21.93 -32.85 28.59
N ASN A 465 22.76 -31.82 28.51
CA ASN A 465 23.11 -30.94 29.64
C ASN A 465 22.14 -29.75 29.77
N LYS A 466 21.77 -29.11 28.66
CA LYS A 466 20.87 -27.94 28.63
C LYS A 466 19.72 -28.12 27.65
N LEU A 467 18.50 -27.77 28.06
CA LEU A 467 17.31 -27.74 27.22
C LEU A 467 16.76 -26.31 27.15
N TYR A 468 16.72 -25.74 25.94
CA TYR A 468 16.16 -24.43 25.66
C TYR A 468 14.84 -24.60 24.92
N LEU A 469 13.78 -23.96 25.40
CA LEU A 469 12.45 -23.95 24.80
C LEU A 469 12.05 -22.49 24.57
N SER A 470 11.77 -22.10 23.33
CA SER A 470 11.39 -20.72 22.99
C SER A 470 10.11 -20.68 22.19
N ASP A 471 9.21 -19.75 22.52
CA ASP A 471 8.04 -19.42 21.68
C ASP A 471 7.09 -20.62 21.45
N LEU A 472 6.99 -21.52 22.43
CA LEU A 472 6.21 -22.76 22.35
C LEU A 472 4.90 -22.64 23.14
N ARG A 473 3.82 -23.22 22.60
CA ARG A 473 2.61 -23.57 23.36
C ARG A 473 2.81 -24.96 23.92
N ILE A 474 2.80 -25.12 25.24
CA ILE A 474 3.14 -26.39 25.92
C ILE A 474 1.97 -26.86 26.78
N ASN A 475 1.62 -28.13 26.61
CA ASN A 475 0.70 -28.88 27.48
C ASN A 475 1.47 -29.79 28.44
N ASN A 476 0.87 -30.08 29.60
CA ASN A 476 1.31 -31.14 30.51
C ASN A 476 2.80 -31.05 30.96
N LEU A 477 3.35 -29.84 31.11
CA LEU A 477 4.72 -29.64 31.59
C LEU A 477 4.92 -30.37 32.94
N PHE A 478 5.83 -31.34 32.98
CA PHE A 478 6.17 -32.20 34.13
C PHE A 478 5.10 -33.21 34.60
N ARG A 479 4.09 -33.57 33.78
CA ARG A 479 2.97 -34.45 34.18
C ARG A 479 3.40 -35.87 34.57
N THR A 480 4.41 -36.43 33.91
CA THR A 480 5.07 -37.66 34.33
C THR A 480 6.48 -37.37 34.83
N ASP A 481 7.07 -38.33 35.56
CA ASP A 481 8.48 -38.26 35.96
C ASP A 481 9.34 -37.95 34.75
N LEU A 482 10.02 -36.81 34.80
CA LEU A 482 11.07 -36.45 33.87
C LEU A 482 12.20 -37.47 34.06
N LYS A 483 12.11 -38.64 33.40
CA LYS A 483 13.19 -39.64 33.34
C LYS A 483 14.33 -39.14 32.45
N ILE A 484 14.80 -37.92 32.67
CA ILE A 484 15.90 -37.32 31.94
C ILE A 484 17.05 -37.20 32.93
N ALA A 485 17.80 -38.29 33.08
CA ALA A 485 18.90 -38.41 34.05
C ALA A 485 20.13 -37.53 33.73
N ALA A 486 20.03 -36.60 32.77
CA ALA A 486 21.16 -35.80 32.29
C ALA A 486 20.93 -34.28 32.20
N VAL A 487 19.68 -33.80 32.03
CA VAL A 487 19.42 -32.36 31.84
C VAL A 487 19.66 -31.62 33.16
N SER A 488 20.65 -30.74 33.14
CA SER A 488 21.05 -29.94 34.29
C SER A 488 20.50 -28.52 34.25
N ALA A 489 20.22 -27.98 33.05
CA ALA A 489 19.60 -26.67 32.88
C ALA A 489 18.38 -26.72 31.95
N LEU A 490 17.27 -26.12 32.37
CA LEU A 490 16.07 -25.97 31.58
C LEU A 490 15.69 -24.49 31.46
N ILE A 491 15.72 -23.95 30.25
CA ILE A 491 15.51 -22.53 29.98
C ILE A 491 14.28 -22.39 29.06
N LEU A 492 13.24 -21.73 29.54
CA LEU A 492 12.01 -21.46 28.79
C LEU A 492 11.88 -19.96 28.56
N HIS A 493 11.74 -19.56 27.30
CA HIS A 493 11.57 -18.17 26.88
C HIS A 493 10.27 -18.01 26.09
N ASN A 494 9.45 -17.00 26.43
CA ASN A 494 8.20 -16.67 25.74
C ASN A 494 7.27 -17.87 25.47
N CYS A 495 7.24 -18.84 26.39
CA CYS A 495 6.39 -20.04 26.26
C CYS A 495 5.02 -19.77 26.89
N TYR A 496 3.96 -20.27 26.23
CA TYR A 496 2.58 -20.24 26.74
C TYR A 496 2.17 -21.63 27.22
N PHE A 497 1.66 -21.72 28.45
CA PHE A 497 1.25 -23.00 29.03
C PHE A 497 -0.27 -23.15 29.05
N GLU A 498 -0.75 -24.24 28.47
CA GLU A 498 -2.16 -24.61 28.47
C GLU A 498 -2.42 -25.65 29.57
N ASN A 499 -3.45 -25.42 30.38
CA ASN A 499 -3.85 -26.30 31.48
C ASN A 499 -2.71 -26.58 32.49
N ALA A 500 -1.98 -25.53 32.89
CA ALA A 500 -0.86 -25.61 33.83
C ALA A 500 -1.29 -25.84 35.30
N ASN A 501 -2.02 -26.93 35.58
CA ASN A 501 -2.21 -27.42 36.94
C ASN A 501 -0.97 -28.23 37.35
N PHE A 502 -0.13 -27.71 38.25
CA PHE A 502 1.16 -28.33 38.55
C PHE A 502 1.05 -29.65 39.35
N ILE A 503 2.07 -30.48 39.16
CA ILE A 503 2.23 -31.89 39.57
C ILE A 503 2.60 -32.09 41.05
N GLU A 504 1.94 -33.05 41.70
CA GLU A 504 2.20 -33.48 43.08
C GLU A 504 3.46 -34.36 43.27
N SER A 505 4.03 -34.93 42.22
CA SER A 505 5.25 -35.75 42.32
C SER A 505 6.17 -35.59 41.11
N VAL A 506 7.23 -34.81 41.25
CA VAL A 506 8.43 -34.95 40.41
C VAL A 506 9.40 -35.78 41.22
N THR A 507 9.45 -37.09 40.96
CA THR A 507 10.58 -37.93 41.38
C THR A 507 11.61 -37.92 40.26
N ALA A 508 12.17 -36.73 39.99
CA ALA A 508 13.31 -36.62 39.08
C ALA A 508 14.54 -37.25 39.76
N SER A 509 15.18 -38.18 39.09
CA SER A 509 16.50 -38.69 39.48
C SER A 509 17.56 -37.60 39.32
N GLY A 510 17.70 -36.72 40.31
CA GLY A 510 18.98 -36.11 40.74
C GLY A 510 19.78 -35.13 39.85
N SER A 511 19.39 -34.77 38.62
CA SER A 511 20.30 -34.01 37.72
C SER A 511 19.93 -32.55 37.39
N LEU A 512 18.69 -32.10 37.57
CA LEU A 512 18.25 -30.74 37.21
C LEU A 512 18.67 -29.69 38.26
N ASN A 513 19.59 -28.79 37.88
CA ASN A 513 20.20 -27.78 38.76
C ASN A 513 19.73 -26.35 38.51
N GLU A 514 19.45 -26.00 37.24
CA GLU A 514 19.09 -24.65 36.80
C GLU A 514 17.73 -24.67 36.08
N VAL A 515 16.84 -23.75 36.43
CA VAL A 515 15.58 -23.50 35.70
C VAL A 515 15.39 -22.01 35.49
N VAL A 516 15.21 -21.58 34.24
CA VAL A 516 14.92 -20.19 33.89
C VAL A 516 13.56 -20.12 33.21
N LEU A 517 12.66 -19.30 33.76
CA LEU A 517 11.40 -18.93 33.14
C LEU A 517 11.46 -17.46 32.75
N ASP A 518 11.45 -17.18 31.45
CA ASP A 518 11.61 -15.83 30.91
C ASP A 518 10.40 -15.47 30.03
N HIS A 519 9.65 -14.43 30.42
CA HIS A 519 8.45 -13.95 29.73
C HIS A 519 7.42 -15.07 29.42
N CYS A 520 7.35 -16.09 30.29
CA CYS A 520 6.45 -17.22 30.16
C CYS A 520 5.05 -16.90 30.71
N THR A 521 4.00 -17.32 30.02
CA THR A 521 2.60 -16.97 30.32
C THR A 521 1.68 -18.20 30.33
N GLY A 522 0.43 -18.09 30.81
CA GLY A 522 -0.53 -19.21 30.87
C GLY A 522 -0.62 -19.95 32.22
N PHE A 523 0.09 -19.48 33.24
CA PHE A 523 -0.05 -19.95 34.62
C PHE A 523 -1.08 -19.12 35.41
N GLU A 524 -2.00 -19.77 36.14
CA GLU A 524 -2.81 -19.06 37.14
C GLU A 524 -2.06 -18.91 38.48
N VAL A 525 -1.46 -19.99 39.00
CA VAL A 525 -0.64 -20.00 40.23
C VAL A 525 0.50 -21.00 40.08
N LEU A 526 1.74 -20.59 40.33
CA LEU A 526 2.90 -21.49 40.26
C LEU A 526 3.14 -22.23 41.59
N ARG A 527 3.03 -23.56 41.58
CA ARG A 527 3.19 -24.46 42.76
C ARG A 527 4.30 -25.47 42.52
N PHE A 528 5.21 -25.64 43.49
CA PHE A 528 6.25 -26.68 43.44
C PHE A 528 6.14 -27.72 44.56
N SER A 529 6.52 -28.96 44.22
CA SER A 529 6.64 -30.05 45.19
C SER A 529 7.78 -29.81 46.19
N LYS A 530 7.73 -30.48 47.35
CA LYS A 530 8.78 -30.42 48.38
C LYS A 530 10.14 -30.88 47.87
N TYR A 531 10.14 -31.82 46.93
CA TYR A 531 11.34 -32.45 46.40
C TYR A 531 12.00 -31.56 45.34
N PHE A 532 11.20 -30.88 44.51
CA PHE A 532 11.69 -29.95 43.51
C PHE A 532 12.52 -28.81 44.12
N THR A 533 12.02 -28.16 45.18
CA THR A 533 12.75 -27.09 45.90
C THR A 533 14.03 -27.55 46.61
N LYS A 534 14.26 -28.87 46.73
CA LYS A 534 15.50 -29.41 47.31
C LYS A 534 16.55 -29.78 46.26
N MET A 535 16.13 -29.90 45.00
CA MET A 535 16.98 -30.36 43.89
C MET A 535 17.60 -29.21 43.12
N ILE A 536 16.84 -28.14 42.90
CA ILE A 536 17.28 -26.99 42.10
C ILE A 536 18.16 -26.06 42.92
N ARG A 537 19.28 -25.64 42.34
CA ARG A 537 20.22 -24.67 42.91
C ARG A 537 19.86 -23.27 42.47
N ASP A 538 19.63 -23.09 41.16
CA ASP A 538 19.40 -21.80 40.55
C ASP A 538 18.02 -21.79 39.87
N PHE A 539 17.17 -20.86 40.30
CA PHE A 539 15.85 -20.65 39.71
C PHE A 539 15.67 -19.18 39.40
N THR A 540 15.52 -18.84 38.12
CA THR A 540 15.37 -17.46 37.66
C THR A 540 14.01 -17.29 37.03
N LEU A 541 13.35 -16.18 37.36
CA LEU A 541 12.03 -15.85 36.84
C LEU A 541 12.01 -14.40 36.36
N LYS A 542 11.73 -14.18 35.08
CA LYS A 542 11.73 -12.87 34.41
C LYS A 542 10.40 -12.64 33.70
N GLY A 543 9.92 -11.40 33.68
CA GLY A 543 8.70 -11.02 32.96
C GLY A 543 7.41 -11.52 33.62
N LEU A 544 7.14 -11.07 34.85
CA LEU A 544 6.02 -11.50 35.71
C LEU A 544 4.63 -10.95 35.37
N GLU A 545 4.50 -10.18 34.29
CA GLU A 545 3.36 -9.25 34.10
C GLU A 545 1.97 -9.93 34.04
N SER A 546 1.89 -11.24 33.81
CA SER A 546 0.63 -11.98 33.66
C SER A 546 0.23 -12.92 34.82
N TRP A 547 0.95 -12.93 35.94
CA TRP A 547 0.83 -13.98 36.96
C TRP A 547 -0.07 -13.56 38.13
N LYS A 548 -1.11 -14.34 38.48
CA LYS A 548 -2.03 -14.01 39.60
C LYS A 548 -1.42 -14.27 40.99
N GLY A 549 -0.38 -15.10 41.10
CA GLY A 549 0.33 -15.33 42.36
C GLY A 549 1.36 -16.46 42.35
N LEU A 550 2.34 -16.37 43.26
CA LEU A 550 3.32 -17.43 43.55
C LEU A 550 2.93 -18.15 44.84
N SER A 551 3.13 -19.47 44.92
CA SER A 551 2.90 -20.19 46.18
C SER A 551 3.86 -19.73 47.30
N ASP A 552 3.37 -19.66 48.55
CA ASP A 552 4.18 -19.28 49.73
C ASP A 552 5.46 -20.09 49.92
N ARG A 553 5.46 -21.33 49.39
CA ARG A 553 6.63 -22.21 49.42
C ARG A 553 7.69 -21.75 48.44
N LEU A 554 7.30 -21.44 47.21
CA LEU A 554 8.20 -20.91 46.20
C LEU A 554 8.70 -19.52 46.61
N LEU A 555 7.82 -18.69 47.16
CA LEU A 555 8.19 -17.38 47.68
C LEU A 555 9.26 -17.47 48.78
N ARG A 556 9.16 -18.47 49.67
CA ARG A 556 10.18 -18.76 50.69
C ARG A 556 11.49 -19.30 50.09
N PHE A 557 11.40 -20.13 49.06
CA PHE A 557 12.58 -20.65 48.36
C PHE A 557 13.35 -19.54 47.64
N LEU A 558 12.66 -18.68 46.87
CA LEU A 558 13.24 -17.52 46.19
C LEU A 558 13.88 -16.53 47.16
N LYS A 559 13.29 -16.35 48.35
CA LYS A 559 13.86 -15.50 49.42
C LYS A 559 15.08 -16.13 50.12
N ALA A 560 15.26 -17.44 50.02
CA ALA A 560 16.33 -18.18 50.70
C ALA A 560 17.56 -18.44 49.79
N GLY A 561 17.39 -18.42 48.47
CA GLY A 561 18.47 -18.51 47.48
C GLY A 561 18.84 -17.13 46.92
N SER A 562 20.13 -16.87 46.75
CA SER A 562 20.65 -15.65 46.10
C SER A 562 20.38 -15.70 44.59
N GLY A 563 19.20 -15.26 44.14
CA GLY A 563 18.91 -15.26 42.70
C GLY A 563 17.52 -14.77 42.28
N ALA A 564 16.78 -14.08 43.15
CA ALA A 564 15.56 -13.37 42.76
C ALA A 564 15.91 -11.89 42.47
N GLU A 565 16.10 -11.56 41.20
CA GLU A 565 15.83 -10.21 40.67
C GLU A 565 14.41 -10.18 40.10
#